data_AF-A0A835DTC7-F1
#
_entry.id   AF-A0A835DTC7-F1
#
_cell.length_a   1.000
_cell.length_b   1.000
_cell.length_c   1.000
_cell.angle_alpha   90.00
_cell.angle_beta   90.00
_cell.angle_gamma   90.00
#
_symmetry.space_group_name_H-M   'P 1'
#
loop_
_entity.id
_entity.type
_entity.pdbx_description
1 polymer ?
#
loop_
_entity_poly.entity_id
_entity_poly.type
_entity_poly.pdbx_seq_one_letter_code
_entity_poly.pdbx_strand_id
1 'polypeptide(L)'
;MCNLSGRLDGLNFVALHRLAHLDLNGNNLSGLIPQSISKLTLLDLSSNSLSGPIPPSIGNLTSLTYLDLSQNYQFLDGHLPSTLGMLHYLKKFDLCSNSFTGPIPPSLGNLTSLEFIGLSYNSLSGNIPHELGLLRSLSFLNLIGNYIIGSIPGSFGNLSKLELLDLSVNLILGSIPSTFWNFKSLKKLVLASNQINGVLPPEIGFLVNLTHVDLSSNRFTGSIPPQIGQCHHLLQLRISDNLLTGPIPQDLGECSGLYDLDFSRNNLSGTIPITLAQLYQLQYLNLSYNSLSGRFAGTSLPSALVSLDHNIDICGDERYGLTPCEASEIDGNSEGKRYKKRLRLALLLAFGLFCFICLAIGSLALFCWRKKFAKCLSKSKAGDMFSIWNFNGKIAFQDILDATENFDEKYCIGSGGHGSVFRAEVRGSAFAVKLLHSMEGYTDERAFHSEIDVLTKTRHRCIVKLYGYCSHSQCRFLVYDLMERGSLASILHEEQLARELDCPKRFAIVSDVMSPILEWLENGGIFTQVRVLS
;
A
#
# COMPACT_ATOMS: atom_id res chain seq x y z
N MET A 1 -8.91 -29.07 -32.00
CA MET A 1 -7.86 -28.08 -31.69
C MET A 1 -6.61 -28.52 -32.39
N CYS A 2 -6.15 -27.76 -33.38
CA CYS A 2 -4.84 -28.01 -33.95
C CYS A 2 -3.82 -27.50 -32.93
N ASN A 3 -2.88 -28.34 -32.51
CA ASN A 3 -1.77 -27.94 -31.65
C ASN A 3 -0.63 -27.47 -32.55
N LEU A 4 -0.83 -26.35 -33.27
CA LEU A 4 0.19 -25.87 -34.21
C LEU A 4 1.40 -25.42 -33.41
N SER A 5 2.56 -25.95 -33.75
CA SER A 5 3.84 -25.61 -33.14
C SER A 5 4.83 -25.19 -34.21
N GLY A 6 5.70 -24.24 -33.87
CA GLY A 6 6.72 -23.76 -34.78
C GLY A 6 6.97 -22.28 -34.59
N ARG A 7 7.84 -21.72 -35.43
CA ARG A 7 8.22 -20.32 -35.39
C ARG A 7 7.33 -19.49 -36.32
N LEU A 8 6.64 -18.48 -35.77
CA LEU A 8 5.76 -17.60 -36.54
C LEU A 8 6.56 -16.69 -37.50
N ASP A 9 7.71 -16.20 -37.06
CA ASP A 9 8.64 -15.38 -37.86
C ASP A 9 9.28 -16.14 -39.03
N GLY A 10 9.16 -17.48 -39.07
CA GLY A 10 9.56 -18.29 -40.21
C GLY A 10 8.54 -18.32 -41.36
N LEU A 11 7.32 -17.82 -41.15
CA LEU A 11 6.27 -17.83 -42.17
C LEU A 11 6.39 -16.62 -43.11
N ASN A 12 6.26 -16.87 -44.41
CA ASN A 12 6.29 -15.81 -45.42
C ASN A 12 4.91 -15.15 -45.60
N PHE A 13 4.62 -14.14 -44.77
CA PHE A 13 3.37 -13.37 -44.86
C PHE A 13 3.26 -12.50 -46.12
N VAL A 14 4.35 -12.24 -46.84
CA VAL A 14 4.31 -11.48 -48.11
C VAL A 14 3.50 -12.24 -49.18
N ALA A 15 3.54 -13.57 -49.16
CA ALA A 15 2.75 -14.39 -50.09
C ALA A 15 1.24 -14.28 -49.83
N LEU A 16 0.84 -13.95 -48.59
CA LEU A 16 -0.55 -13.91 -48.11
C LEU A 16 -1.20 -12.53 -48.29
N HIS A 17 -0.95 -11.87 -49.42
CA HIS A 17 -1.38 -10.48 -49.71
C HIS A 17 -2.89 -10.21 -49.74
N ARG A 18 -3.74 -11.25 -49.68
CA ARG A 18 -5.21 -11.16 -49.60
C ARG A 18 -5.76 -11.51 -48.22
N LEU A 19 -4.90 -11.85 -47.27
CA LEU A 19 -5.30 -12.22 -45.93
C LEU A 19 -5.91 -11.00 -45.24
N ALA A 20 -7.15 -11.12 -44.79
CA ALA A 20 -7.88 -10.07 -44.06
C ALA A 20 -8.09 -10.43 -42.59
N HIS A 21 -8.10 -11.72 -42.26
CA HIS A 21 -8.29 -12.23 -40.92
C HIS A 21 -7.19 -13.25 -40.65
N LEU A 22 -6.43 -13.03 -39.59
CA LEU A 22 -5.44 -13.97 -39.09
C LEU A 22 -5.76 -14.27 -37.63
N ASP A 23 -6.29 -15.47 -37.39
CA ASP A 23 -6.55 -15.99 -36.05
C ASP A 23 -5.72 -17.26 -35.87
N LEU A 24 -4.74 -17.19 -34.98
CA LEU A 24 -3.87 -18.28 -34.59
C LEU A 24 -3.94 -18.51 -33.08
N ASN A 25 -5.03 -18.13 -32.43
CA ASN A 25 -5.12 -18.20 -30.98
C ASN A 25 -5.03 -19.64 -30.43
N GLY A 26 -4.58 -19.79 -29.19
CA GLY A 26 -4.58 -21.08 -28.48
C GLY A 26 -3.73 -22.16 -29.13
N ASN A 27 -2.55 -21.79 -29.64
CA ASN A 27 -1.57 -22.69 -30.25
C ASN A 27 -0.24 -22.69 -29.47
N ASN A 28 0.76 -23.41 -29.97
CA ASN A 28 2.11 -23.46 -29.39
C ASN A 28 3.15 -22.78 -30.30
N LEU A 29 2.76 -21.67 -30.94
CA LEU A 29 3.64 -20.92 -31.82
C LEU A 29 4.63 -20.07 -31.00
N SER A 30 5.86 -19.96 -31.50
CA SER A 30 6.95 -19.23 -30.85
C SER A 30 7.67 -18.31 -31.83
N GLY A 31 8.70 -17.60 -31.37
CA GLY A 31 9.43 -16.64 -32.20
C GLY A 31 8.81 -15.25 -32.19
N LEU A 32 9.26 -14.38 -33.09
CA LEU A 32 8.84 -12.98 -33.12
C LEU A 32 7.52 -12.80 -33.89
N ILE A 33 6.83 -11.69 -33.62
CA ILE A 33 5.76 -11.22 -34.50
C ILE A 33 6.39 -10.73 -35.83
N PRO A 34 6.02 -11.27 -37.00
CA PRO A 34 6.61 -10.89 -38.27
C PRO A 34 6.33 -9.44 -38.65
N GLN A 35 7.34 -8.75 -39.18
CA GLN A 35 7.22 -7.35 -39.62
C GLN A 35 6.42 -7.17 -40.92
N SER A 36 6.29 -8.23 -41.73
CA SER A 36 5.77 -8.23 -43.10
C SER A 36 4.27 -8.47 -43.22
N ILE A 37 3.55 -8.54 -42.11
CA ILE A 37 2.09 -8.68 -42.10
C ILE A 37 1.46 -7.43 -42.74
N SER A 38 0.52 -7.61 -43.66
CA SER A 38 -0.14 -6.50 -44.37
C SER A 38 -1.64 -6.75 -44.57
N LYS A 39 -2.42 -5.66 -44.60
CA LYS A 39 -3.85 -5.62 -45.00
C LYS A 39 -4.85 -6.40 -44.11
N LEU A 40 -4.51 -6.64 -42.85
CA LEU A 40 -5.43 -7.28 -41.91
C LEU A 40 -6.51 -6.34 -41.37
N THR A 41 -7.67 -6.92 -41.10
CA THR A 41 -8.80 -6.36 -40.35
C THR A 41 -8.97 -7.00 -38.97
N LEU A 42 -8.48 -8.25 -38.81
CA LEU A 42 -8.42 -8.97 -37.54
C LEU A 42 -7.06 -9.67 -37.41
N LEU A 43 -6.41 -9.47 -36.27
CA LEU A 43 -5.19 -10.16 -35.87
C LEU A 43 -5.34 -10.69 -34.44
N ASP A 44 -5.46 -12.00 -34.30
CA ASP A 44 -5.47 -12.71 -33.01
C ASP A 44 -4.28 -13.68 -32.97
N LEU A 45 -3.31 -13.36 -32.11
CA LEU A 45 -2.14 -14.19 -31.82
C LEU A 45 -2.10 -14.55 -30.32
N SER A 46 -3.25 -14.50 -29.65
CA SER A 46 -3.34 -14.72 -28.21
C SER A 46 -3.07 -16.18 -27.83
N SER A 47 -2.74 -16.43 -26.56
CA SER A 47 -2.53 -17.78 -26.02
C SER A 47 -1.54 -18.61 -26.85
N ASN A 48 -0.34 -18.07 -27.05
CA ASN A 48 0.79 -18.70 -27.75
C ASN A 48 2.09 -18.50 -26.92
N SER A 49 3.26 -18.79 -27.48
CA SER A 49 4.59 -18.57 -26.87
C SER A 49 5.42 -17.55 -27.68
N LEU A 50 4.78 -16.51 -28.23
CA LEU A 50 5.48 -15.48 -29.01
C LEU A 50 6.33 -14.58 -28.12
N SER A 51 7.49 -14.16 -28.62
CA SER A 51 8.50 -13.42 -27.87
C SER A 51 8.88 -12.09 -28.51
N GLY A 52 9.49 -11.20 -27.74
CA GLY A 52 10.05 -9.94 -28.22
C GLY A 52 9.02 -8.82 -28.35
N PRO A 53 9.41 -7.65 -28.89
CA PRO A 53 8.56 -6.47 -28.93
C PRO A 53 7.50 -6.53 -30.02
N ILE A 54 6.42 -5.76 -29.84
CA ILE A 54 5.47 -5.47 -30.91
C ILE A 54 6.21 -4.67 -32.01
N PRO A 55 6.29 -5.17 -33.25
CA PRO A 55 6.93 -4.43 -34.32
C PRO A 55 6.16 -3.14 -34.63
N PRO A 56 6.83 -1.99 -34.82
CA PRO A 56 6.15 -0.75 -35.18
C PRO A 56 5.33 -0.84 -36.48
N SER A 57 5.66 -1.77 -37.38
CA SER A 57 4.93 -2.03 -38.61
C SER A 57 3.50 -2.52 -38.39
N ILE A 58 3.16 -3.04 -37.20
CA ILE A 58 1.76 -3.34 -36.83
C ILE A 58 0.89 -2.07 -36.93
N GLY A 59 1.45 -0.90 -36.61
CA GLY A 59 0.76 0.39 -36.78
C GLY A 59 0.37 0.73 -38.23
N ASN A 60 0.97 0.05 -39.22
CA ASN A 60 0.62 0.24 -40.64
C ASN A 60 -0.63 -0.55 -41.05
N LEU A 61 -1.17 -1.42 -40.18
CA LEU A 61 -2.40 -2.18 -40.42
C LEU A 61 -3.62 -1.29 -40.19
N THR A 62 -3.73 -0.17 -40.90
CA THR A 62 -4.71 0.89 -40.59
C THR A 62 -6.18 0.45 -40.73
N SER A 63 -6.47 -0.69 -41.36
CA SER A 63 -7.81 -1.29 -41.45
C SER A 63 -8.15 -2.24 -40.29
N LEU A 64 -7.24 -2.41 -39.32
CA LEU A 64 -7.41 -3.34 -38.22
C LEU A 64 -8.52 -2.87 -37.28
N THR A 65 -9.45 -3.76 -36.98
CA THR A 65 -10.57 -3.56 -36.05
C THR A 65 -10.41 -4.38 -34.78
N TYR A 66 -9.62 -5.45 -34.83
CA TYR A 66 -9.36 -6.36 -33.72
C TYR A 66 -7.88 -6.71 -33.65
N LEU A 67 -7.24 -6.44 -32.50
CA LEU A 67 -5.87 -6.82 -32.18
C LEU A 67 -5.85 -7.48 -30.81
N ASP A 68 -5.53 -8.78 -30.77
CA ASP A 68 -5.35 -9.53 -29.54
C ASP A 68 -3.99 -10.26 -29.56
N LEU A 69 -3.10 -9.86 -28.66
CA LEU A 69 -1.79 -10.48 -28.44
C LEU A 69 -1.67 -11.01 -26.99
N SER A 70 -2.80 -11.16 -26.29
CA SER A 70 -2.84 -11.52 -24.88
C SER A 70 -2.27 -12.93 -24.61
N GLN A 71 -1.85 -13.18 -23.37
CA GLN A 71 -1.46 -14.50 -22.87
C GLN A 71 -0.35 -15.18 -23.68
N ASN A 72 0.72 -14.46 -24.04
CA ASN A 72 1.90 -15.07 -24.70
C ASN A 72 2.96 -15.54 -23.68
N TYR A 73 2.54 -16.22 -22.62
CA TYR A 73 3.37 -16.73 -21.51
C TYR A 73 4.44 -15.74 -20.99
N GLN A 74 4.14 -14.44 -20.97
CA GLN A 74 5.07 -13.37 -20.55
C GLN A 74 6.31 -13.21 -21.44
N PHE A 75 6.32 -13.73 -22.66
CA PHE A 75 7.46 -13.62 -23.57
C PHE A 75 7.43 -12.39 -24.48
N LEU A 76 6.25 -11.81 -24.76
CA LEU A 76 6.18 -10.52 -25.46
C LEU A 76 6.58 -9.39 -24.50
N ASP A 77 7.50 -8.54 -24.94
CA ASP A 77 8.19 -7.56 -24.09
C ASP A 77 8.38 -6.19 -24.77
N GLY A 78 9.23 -5.35 -24.18
CA GLY A 78 9.53 -4.02 -24.69
C GLY A 78 8.39 -3.01 -24.51
N HIS A 79 8.53 -1.85 -25.14
CA HIS A 79 7.56 -0.76 -25.04
C HIS A 79 6.45 -0.89 -26.08
N LEU A 80 5.26 -0.39 -25.76
CA LEU A 80 4.20 -0.21 -26.73
C LEU A 80 4.62 0.85 -27.78
N PRO A 81 4.69 0.51 -29.08
CA PRO A 81 5.12 1.47 -30.09
C PRO A 81 4.05 2.54 -30.32
N SER A 82 4.45 3.80 -30.42
CA SER A 82 3.54 4.93 -30.63
C SER A 82 2.76 4.83 -31.96
N THR A 83 3.28 4.08 -32.93
CA THR A 83 2.62 3.80 -34.22
C THR A 83 1.30 3.06 -34.07
N LEU A 84 1.02 2.39 -32.94
CA LEU A 84 -0.29 1.82 -32.65
C LEU A 84 -1.41 2.88 -32.68
N GLY A 85 -1.09 4.14 -32.40
CA GLY A 85 -2.02 5.27 -32.51
C GLY A 85 -2.51 5.59 -33.94
N MET A 86 -2.02 4.87 -34.96
CA MET A 86 -2.46 4.98 -36.36
C MET A 86 -3.62 4.04 -36.72
N LEU A 87 -4.01 3.13 -35.81
CA LEU A 87 -5.02 2.10 -36.04
C LEU A 87 -6.45 2.64 -35.81
N HIS A 88 -6.85 3.70 -36.52
CA HIS A 88 -8.05 4.50 -36.21
C HIS A 88 -9.40 3.73 -36.19
N TYR A 89 -9.48 2.56 -36.84
CA TYR A 89 -10.67 1.70 -36.84
C TYR A 89 -10.64 0.61 -35.77
N LEU A 90 -9.60 0.55 -34.93
CA LEU A 90 -9.45 -0.46 -33.89
C LEU A 90 -10.55 -0.34 -32.85
N LYS A 91 -11.23 -1.46 -32.58
CA LYS A 91 -12.30 -1.58 -31.59
C LYS A 91 -11.87 -2.36 -30.35
N LYS A 92 -11.15 -3.47 -30.56
CA LYS A 92 -10.56 -4.27 -29.48
C LYS A 92 -9.05 -4.23 -29.55
N PHE A 93 -8.44 -3.87 -28.43
CA PHE A 93 -7.00 -3.90 -28.21
C PHE A 93 -6.71 -4.64 -26.91
N ASP A 94 -6.16 -5.85 -27.01
CA ASP A 94 -5.89 -6.71 -25.86
C ASP A 94 -4.45 -7.22 -25.88
N LEU A 95 -3.70 -6.89 -24.83
CA LEU A 95 -2.32 -7.27 -24.59
C LEU A 95 -2.14 -7.89 -23.19
N CYS A 96 -3.22 -8.32 -22.55
CA CYS A 96 -3.21 -8.88 -21.19
C CYS A 96 -2.18 -10.00 -21.02
N SER A 97 -1.56 -10.10 -19.84
CA SER A 97 -0.67 -11.21 -19.44
C SER A 97 0.55 -11.37 -20.35
N ASN A 98 1.37 -10.33 -20.41
CA ASN A 98 2.64 -10.27 -21.13
C ASN A 98 3.72 -9.56 -20.26
N SER A 99 4.88 -9.22 -20.84
CA SER A 99 5.98 -8.51 -20.18
C SER A 99 6.21 -7.11 -20.76
N PHE A 100 5.17 -6.44 -21.26
CA PHE A 100 5.32 -5.08 -21.79
C PHE A 100 5.73 -4.10 -20.70
N THR A 101 6.64 -3.19 -21.03
CA THR A 101 7.26 -2.21 -20.12
C THR A 101 7.06 -0.78 -20.62
N GLY A 102 7.45 0.19 -19.79
CA GLY A 102 7.40 1.61 -20.14
C GLY A 102 5.98 2.19 -20.11
N PRO A 103 5.81 3.46 -20.53
CA PRO A 103 4.55 4.15 -20.44
C PRO A 103 3.55 3.72 -21.50
N ILE A 104 2.26 3.83 -21.16
CA ILE A 104 1.17 3.76 -22.13
C ILE A 104 1.32 4.95 -23.09
N PRO A 105 1.46 4.75 -24.41
CA PRO A 105 1.67 5.85 -25.34
C PRO A 105 0.45 6.77 -25.41
N PRO A 106 0.62 8.10 -25.29
CA PRO A 106 -0.48 9.06 -25.46
C PRO A 106 -1.19 8.95 -26.81
N SER A 107 -0.49 8.48 -27.85
CA SER A 107 -1.05 8.27 -29.19
C SER A 107 -2.19 7.24 -29.23
N LEU A 108 -2.35 6.38 -28.22
CA LEU A 108 -3.53 5.51 -28.10
C LEU A 108 -4.84 6.32 -27.97
N GLY A 109 -4.79 7.56 -27.48
CA GLY A 109 -5.94 8.46 -27.45
C GLY A 109 -6.49 8.83 -28.83
N ASN A 110 -5.74 8.60 -29.92
CA ASN A 110 -6.20 8.82 -31.30
C ASN A 110 -7.19 7.75 -31.79
N LEU A 111 -7.32 6.63 -31.07
CA LEU A 111 -8.08 5.46 -31.49
C LEU A 111 -9.54 5.56 -31.06
N THR A 112 -10.24 6.61 -31.49
CA THR A 112 -11.60 6.97 -31.02
C THR A 112 -12.70 5.91 -31.26
N SER A 113 -12.42 4.89 -32.08
CA SER A 113 -13.27 3.72 -32.29
C SER A 113 -13.11 2.63 -31.22
N LEU A 114 -12.13 2.73 -30.31
CA LEU A 114 -11.87 1.72 -29.29
C LEU A 114 -13.06 1.56 -28.34
N GLU A 115 -13.45 0.30 -28.15
CA GLU A 115 -14.51 -0.16 -27.27
C GLU A 115 -13.93 -0.96 -26.09
N PHE A 116 -12.78 -1.62 -26.29
CA PHE A 116 -12.12 -2.48 -25.31
C PHE A 116 -10.60 -2.26 -25.28
N ILE A 117 -10.06 -2.01 -24.09
CA ILE A 117 -8.62 -1.99 -23.80
C ILE A 117 -8.32 -2.95 -22.65
N GLY A 118 -7.53 -3.98 -22.93
CA GLY A 118 -6.98 -4.91 -21.93
C GLY A 118 -5.46 -4.82 -21.90
N LEU A 119 -4.88 -4.28 -20.82
CA LEU A 119 -3.42 -4.18 -20.62
C LEU A 119 -2.98 -4.79 -19.29
N SER A 120 -3.84 -5.59 -18.68
CA SER A 120 -3.64 -6.19 -17.37
C SER A 120 -2.45 -7.14 -17.31
N TYR A 121 -1.83 -7.29 -16.13
CA TYR A 121 -0.72 -8.19 -15.86
C TYR A 121 0.44 -8.02 -16.85
N ASN A 122 1.01 -6.81 -16.84
CA ASN A 122 2.22 -6.44 -17.57
C ASN A 122 3.17 -5.70 -16.59
N SER A 123 4.25 -5.14 -17.11
CA SER A 123 5.18 -4.27 -16.37
C SER A 123 5.10 -2.81 -16.83
N LEU A 124 3.91 -2.36 -17.26
CA LEU A 124 3.71 -0.98 -17.72
C LEU A 124 3.91 -0.01 -16.56
N SER A 125 4.53 1.13 -16.83
CA SER A 125 4.92 2.13 -15.83
C SER A 125 4.53 3.54 -16.24
N GLY A 126 4.88 4.54 -15.44
CA GLY A 126 4.52 5.93 -15.73
C GLY A 126 3.04 6.24 -15.49
N ASN A 127 2.59 7.39 -15.96
CA ASN A 127 1.25 7.90 -15.71
C ASN A 127 0.24 7.38 -16.75
N ILE A 128 -1.03 7.31 -16.36
CA ILE A 128 -2.14 7.13 -17.30
C ILE A 128 -2.24 8.38 -18.19
N PRO A 129 -2.15 8.26 -19.54
CA PRO A 129 -2.29 9.41 -20.43
C PRO A 129 -3.69 10.01 -20.37
N HIS A 130 -3.77 11.33 -20.21
CA HIS A 130 -5.06 12.04 -20.21
C HIS A 130 -5.81 11.95 -21.55
N GLU A 131 -5.09 11.68 -22.64
CA GLU A 131 -5.60 11.47 -24.00
C GLU A 131 -6.51 10.24 -24.09
N LEU A 132 -6.39 9.25 -23.19
CA LEU A 132 -7.33 8.13 -23.13
C LEU A 132 -8.76 8.61 -22.82
N GLY A 133 -8.93 9.78 -22.19
CA GLY A 133 -10.23 10.42 -22.00
C GLY A 133 -10.93 10.89 -23.30
N LEU A 134 -10.25 10.81 -24.45
CA LEU A 134 -10.85 11.09 -25.78
C LEU A 134 -11.61 9.90 -26.35
N LEU A 135 -11.46 8.70 -25.78
CA LEU A 135 -12.00 7.43 -26.29
C LEU A 135 -13.47 7.26 -25.91
N ARG A 136 -14.37 8.10 -26.45
CA ARG A 136 -15.79 8.15 -26.07
C ARG A 136 -16.58 6.86 -26.35
N SER A 137 -16.04 5.96 -27.16
CA SER A 137 -16.62 4.64 -27.44
C SER A 137 -16.22 3.57 -26.43
N LEU A 138 -15.25 3.85 -25.56
CA LEU A 138 -14.67 2.89 -24.64
C LEU A 138 -15.69 2.41 -23.62
N SER A 139 -15.86 1.09 -23.54
CA SER A 139 -16.76 0.40 -22.63
C SER A 139 -16.01 -0.39 -21.55
N PHE A 140 -14.79 -0.83 -21.86
CA PHE A 140 -13.97 -1.65 -20.99
C PHE A 140 -12.53 -1.13 -20.97
N LEU A 141 -12.05 -0.80 -19.78
CA LEU A 141 -10.65 -0.44 -19.54
C LEU A 141 -10.12 -1.23 -18.36
N ASN A 142 -9.14 -2.10 -18.62
CA ASN A 142 -8.48 -2.89 -17.58
C ASN A 142 -6.96 -2.73 -17.61
N LEU A 143 -6.41 -2.19 -16.53
CA LEU A 143 -4.99 -1.96 -16.29
C LEU A 143 -4.47 -2.70 -15.03
N ILE A 144 -5.20 -3.70 -14.51
CA ILE A 144 -4.83 -4.39 -13.27
C ILE A 144 -3.40 -4.95 -13.32
N GLY A 145 -2.66 -4.88 -12.21
CA GLY A 145 -1.39 -5.58 -12.06
C GLY A 145 -0.31 -5.02 -12.97
N ASN A 146 0.00 -3.75 -12.79
CA ASN A 146 1.08 -3.03 -13.48
C ASN A 146 1.83 -2.14 -12.46
N TYR A 147 2.78 -1.33 -12.93
CA TYR A 147 3.54 -0.35 -12.14
C TYR A 147 3.12 1.10 -12.44
N ILE A 148 1.82 1.31 -12.73
CA ILE A 148 1.30 2.64 -13.08
C ILE A 148 1.34 3.55 -11.86
N ILE A 149 1.83 4.77 -12.05
CA ILE A 149 1.97 5.82 -11.03
C ILE A 149 1.12 7.05 -11.39
N GLY A 150 1.22 8.09 -10.56
CA GLY A 150 0.51 9.36 -10.77
C GLY A 150 -0.96 9.26 -10.40
N SER A 151 -1.75 10.26 -10.82
CA SER A 151 -3.18 10.32 -10.52
C SER A 151 -4.04 9.84 -11.67
N ILE A 152 -5.28 9.47 -11.34
CA ILE A 152 -6.28 9.14 -12.35
C ILE A 152 -6.64 10.43 -13.13
N PRO A 153 -6.59 10.44 -14.48
CA PRO A 153 -6.87 11.65 -15.25
C PRO A 153 -8.33 12.09 -15.14
N GLY A 154 -8.56 13.37 -14.82
CA GLY A 154 -9.93 13.93 -14.79
C GLY A 154 -10.67 13.85 -16.13
N SER A 155 -9.94 13.72 -17.24
CA SER A 155 -10.51 13.52 -18.58
C SER A 155 -11.30 12.22 -18.74
N PHE A 156 -11.08 11.22 -17.86
CA PHE A 156 -11.84 9.97 -17.89
C PHE A 156 -13.33 10.19 -17.67
N GLY A 157 -13.75 11.27 -16.98
CA GLY A 157 -15.17 11.61 -16.87
C GLY A 157 -15.90 11.84 -18.21
N ASN A 158 -15.17 11.97 -19.33
CA ASN A 158 -15.74 12.03 -20.67
C ASN A 158 -16.13 10.65 -21.25
N LEU A 159 -15.73 9.54 -20.64
CA LEU A 159 -15.96 8.17 -21.13
C LEU A 159 -17.39 7.72 -20.81
N SER A 160 -18.37 8.34 -21.44
CA SER A 160 -19.80 8.14 -21.15
C SER A 160 -20.33 6.72 -21.34
N LYS A 161 -19.65 5.88 -22.13
CA LYS A 161 -19.99 4.47 -22.39
C LYS A 161 -19.23 3.49 -21.50
N LEU A 162 -18.33 3.96 -20.63
CA LEU A 162 -17.50 3.09 -19.81
C LEU A 162 -18.38 2.30 -18.85
N GLU A 163 -18.33 0.97 -18.95
CA GLU A 163 -19.07 0.04 -18.09
C GLU A 163 -18.15 -0.60 -17.04
N LEU A 164 -16.89 -0.84 -17.38
CA LEU A 164 -15.89 -1.41 -16.49
C LEU A 164 -14.62 -0.58 -16.50
N LEU A 165 -14.21 -0.19 -15.30
CA LEU A 165 -12.90 0.40 -15.02
C LEU A 165 -12.20 -0.40 -13.94
N ASP A 166 -11.09 -1.04 -14.30
CA ASP A 166 -10.21 -1.73 -13.36
C ASP A 166 -8.80 -1.17 -13.44
N LEU A 167 -8.37 -0.54 -12.36
CA LEU A 167 -7.04 0.04 -12.16
C LEU A 167 -6.32 -0.59 -10.95
N SER A 168 -6.82 -1.72 -10.46
CA SER A 168 -6.32 -2.31 -9.22
C SER A 168 -4.88 -2.81 -9.32
N VAL A 169 -4.23 -3.02 -8.17
CA VAL A 169 -2.86 -3.55 -8.09
C VAL A 169 -1.88 -2.70 -8.92
N ASN A 170 -1.77 -1.43 -8.54
CA ASN A 170 -0.88 -0.44 -9.15
C ASN A 170 -0.30 0.49 -8.06
N LEU A 171 0.36 1.56 -8.45
CA LEU A 171 0.96 2.58 -7.56
C LEU A 171 0.27 3.95 -7.72
N ILE A 172 -1.03 3.95 -8.04
CA ILE A 172 -1.80 5.17 -8.30
C ILE A 172 -1.96 5.98 -7.01
N LEU A 173 -1.79 7.29 -7.12
CA LEU A 173 -1.80 8.28 -6.05
C LEU A 173 -2.90 9.33 -6.27
N GLY A 174 -3.16 10.15 -5.25
CA GLY A 174 -4.13 11.24 -5.32
C GLY A 174 -5.57 10.77 -5.18
N SER A 175 -6.53 11.67 -5.36
CA SER A 175 -7.96 11.37 -5.19
C SER A 175 -8.67 11.03 -6.49
N ILE A 176 -9.83 10.39 -6.37
CA ILE A 176 -10.74 10.17 -7.50
C ILE A 176 -11.22 11.55 -8.01
N PRO A 177 -10.99 11.89 -9.29
CA PRO A 177 -11.42 13.18 -9.85
C PRO A 177 -12.93 13.36 -9.74
N SER A 178 -13.41 14.58 -9.45
CA SER A 178 -14.85 14.84 -9.31
C SER A 178 -15.66 14.54 -10.59
N THR A 179 -15.00 14.55 -11.75
CA THR A 179 -15.60 14.19 -13.04
C THR A 179 -15.96 12.69 -13.15
N PHE A 180 -15.41 11.82 -12.31
CA PHE A 180 -15.71 10.37 -12.31
C PHE A 180 -17.15 10.09 -11.90
N TRP A 181 -17.71 10.94 -11.05
CA TRP A 181 -19.07 10.76 -10.55
C TRP A 181 -20.14 11.08 -11.61
N ASN A 182 -19.73 11.43 -12.84
CA ASN A 182 -20.60 11.63 -14.00
C ASN A 182 -20.68 10.40 -14.93
N PHE A 183 -20.05 9.27 -14.60
CA PHE A 183 -20.16 8.07 -15.44
C PHE A 183 -21.60 7.53 -15.48
N LYS A 184 -22.25 7.64 -16.63
CA LYS A 184 -23.65 7.21 -16.78
C LYS A 184 -23.82 5.70 -16.93
N SER A 185 -22.81 5.01 -17.44
CA SER A 185 -22.90 3.59 -17.82
C SER A 185 -22.09 2.66 -16.91
N LEU A 186 -21.38 3.21 -15.92
CA LEU A 186 -20.41 2.45 -15.15
C LEU A 186 -21.11 1.43 -14.25
N LYS A 187 -20.71 0.18 -14.41
CA LYS A 187 -21.21 -0.98 -13.65
C LYS A 187 -20.18 -1.51 -12.68
N LYS A 188 -18.89 -1.49 -13.04
CA LYS A 188 -17.81 -2.01 -12.20
C LYS A 188 -16.70 -0.98 -12.06
N LEU A 189 -16.41 -0.61 -10.81
CA LEU A 189 -15.31 0.26 -10.43
C LEU A 189 -14.38 -0.48 -9.48
N VAL A 190 -13.19 -0.83 -9.96
CA VAL A 190 -12.20 -1.60 -9.21
C VAL A 190 -10.90 -0.80 -9.14
N LEU A 191 -10.59 -0.27 -7.97
CA LEU A 191 -9.41 0.56 -7.68
C LEU A 191 -8.55 -0.03 -6.56
N ALA A 192 -8.81 -1.28 -6.17
CA ALA A 192 -8.18 -1.94 -5.05
C ALA A 192 -6.64 -1.97 -5.10
N SER A 193 -5.99 -2.01 -3.95
CA SER A 193 -4.52 -2.15 -3.84
C SER A 193 -3.77 -1.07 -4.61
N ASN A 194 -4.01 0.18 -4.21
CA ASN A 194 -3.34 1.38 -4.70
C ASN A 194 -2.98 2.31 -3.52
N GLN A 195 -2.60 3.55 -3.79
CA GLN A 195 -2.31 4.58 -2.78
C GLN A 195 -3.27 5.77 -2.93
N ILE A 196 -4.49 5.52 -3.43
CA ILE A 196 -5.51 6.53 -3.68
C ILE A 196 -6.00 7.08 -2.34
N ASN A 197 -6.18 8.40 -2.27
CA ASN A 197 -6.57 9.11 -1.06
C ASN A 197 -7.82 10.00 -1.29
N GLY A 198 -8.20 10.75 -0.26
CA GLY A 198 -9.36 11.63 -0.31
C GLY A 198 -10.63 10.96 0.22
N VAL A 199 -11.75 11.68 0.09
CA VAL A 199 -13.04 11.28 0.66
C VAL A 199 -13.97 10.73 -0.43
N LEU A 200 -14.89 9.84 -0.03
CA LEU A 200 -15.99 9.41 -0.89
C LEU A 200 -17.10 10.47 -0.86
N PRO A 201 -17.38 11.16 -1.98
CA PRO A 201 -18.32 12.27 -1.97
C PRO A 201 -19.76 11.76 -2.23
N PRO A 202 -20.80 12.52 -1.84
CA PRO A 202 -22.20 12.14 -2.06
C PRO A 202 -22.56 11.78 -3.52
N GLU A 203 -21.83 12.35 -4.48
CA GLU A 203 -21.99 12.14 -5.91
C GLU A 203 -21.75 10.68 -6.34
N ILE A 204 -21.17 9.82 -5.49
CA ILE A 204 -21.16 8.37 -5.75
C ILE A 204 -22.57 7.80 -5.99
N GLY A 205 -23.59 8.38 -5.34
CA GLY A 205 -24.99 8.01 -5.55
C GLY A 205 -25.53 8.30 -6.96
N PHE A 206 -24.83 9.13 -7.75
CA PHE A 206 -25.22 9.40 -9.15
C PHE A 206 -24.89 8.22 -10.07
N LEU A 207 -24.00 7.32 -9.64
CA LEU A 207 -23.58 6.14 -10.40
C LEU A 207 -24.57 4.98 -10.23
N VAL A 208 -25.83 5.22 -10.55
CA VAL A 208 -26.97 4.31 -10.28
C VAL A 208 -26.86 2.93 -10.93
N ASN A 209 -26.00 2.78 -11.95
CA ASN A 209 -25.75 1.52 -12.65
C ASN A 209 -24.65 0.67 -11.99
N LEU A 210 -24.02 1.13 -10.91
CA LEU A 210 -22.99 0.38 -10.21
C LEU A 210 -23.54 -0.94 -9.67
N THR A 211 -22.77 -1.98 -9.94
CA THR A 211 -23.01 -3.35 -9.47
C THR A 211 -21.85 -3.84 -8.61
N HIS A 212 -20.62 -3.43 -8.91
CA HIS A 212 -19.43 -3.85 -8.18
C HIS A 212 -18.54 -2.63 -7.91
N VAL A 213 -18.23 -2.42 -6.64
CA VAL A 213 -17.29 -1.40 -6.19
C VAL A 213 -16.25 -2.07 -5.30
N ASP A 214 -14.99 -1.98 -5.71
CA ASP A 214 -13.87 -2.43 -4.91
C ASP A 214 -12.82 -1.33 -4.79
N LEU A 215 -12.73 -0.75 -3.60
CA LEU A 215 -11.82 0.32 -3.22
C LEU A 215 -10.83 -0.14 -2.13
N SER A 216 -10.72 -1.45 -1.90
CA SER A 216 -9.96 -1.98 -0.76
C SER A 216 -8.47 -1.65 -0.84
N SER A 217 -7.77 -1.65 0.30
CA SER A 217 -6.31 -1.44 0.38
C SER A 217 -5.88 -0.15 -0.33
N ASN A 218 -6.40 0.97 0.19
CA ASN A 218 -6.10 2.33 -0.25
C ASN A 218 -5.95 3.24 0.98
N ARG A 219 -6.00 4.56 0.77
CA ARG A 219 -5.90 5.58 1.83
C ARG A 219 -7.13 6.49 1.86
N PHE A 220 -8.31 5.96 1.55
CA PHE A 220 -9.56 6.72 1.62
C PHE A 220 -9.86 7.14 3.06
N THR A 221 -10.28 8.39 3.25
CA THR A 221 -10.61 8.99 4.55
C THR A 221 -12.05 9.51 4.57
N GLY A 222 -12.49 10.04 5.72
CA GLY A 222 -13.84 10.57 5.88
C GLY A 222 -14.90 9.46 6.02
N SER A 223 -16.18 9.83 5.96
CA SER A 223 -17.29 8.90 6.14
C SER A 223 -17.76 8.28 4.82
N ILE A 224 -18.38 7.11 4.92
CA ILE A 224 -19.13 6.50 3.81
C ILE A 224 -20.39 7.37 3.59
N PRO A 225 -20.59 7.96 2.39
CA PRO A 225 -21.74 8.81 2.13
C PRO A 225 -23.04 7.98 2.10
N PRO A 226 -24.12 8.42 2.78
CA PRO A 226 -25.43 7.76 2.74
C PRO A 226 -25.98 7.53 1.32
N GLN A 227 -25.61 8.40 0.38
CA GLN A 227 -26.01 8.33 -1.03
C GLN A 227 -25.54 7.04 -1.72
N ILE A 228 -24.63 6.27 -1.15
CA ILE A 228 -24.32 4.91 -1.64
C ILE A 228 -25.57 4.03 -1.72
N GLY A 229 -26.58 4.25 -0.86
CA GLY A 229 -27.87 3.58 -0.90
C GLY A 229 -28.69 3.83 -2.17
N GLN A 230 -28.36 4.87 -2.96
CA GLN A 230 -29.00 5.16 -4.25
C GLN A 230 -28.50 4.22 -5.37
N CYS A 231 -27.40 3.50 -5.14
CA CYS A 231 -26.89 2.49 -6.07
C CYS A 231 -27.68 1.18 -5.90
N HIS A 232 -28.97 1.19 -6.23
CA HIS A 232 -29.88 0.06 -5.97
C HIS A 232 -29.48 -1.26 -6.67
N HIS A 233 -28.64 -1.19 -7.69
CA HIS A 233 -28.10 -2.36 -8.41
C HIS A 233 -26.80 -2.92 -7.80
N LEU A 234 -26.32 -2.36 -6.69
CA LEU A 234 -25.06 -2.76 -6.07
C LEU A 234 -25.15 -4.19 -5.53
N LEU A 235 -24.23 -5.03 -5.97
CA LEU A 235 -24.11 -6.45 -5.64
C LEU A 235 -22.89 -6.72 -4.74
N GLN A 236 -21.81 -5.98 -4.96
CA GLN A 236 -20.57 -6.07 -4.18
C GLN A 236 -20.07 -4.68 -3.80
N LEU A 237 -19.74 -4.50 -2.53
CA LEU A 237 -19.10 -3.30 -2.02
C LEU A 237 -17.97 -3.67 -1.05
N ARG A 238 -16.73 -3.51 -1.52
CA ARG A 238 -15.53 -3.72 -0.73
C ARG A 238 -14.76 -2.42 -0.60
N ILE A 239 -14.52 -2.01 0.64
CA ILE A 239 -13.80 -0.78 0.99
C ILE A 239 -12.82 -1.05 2.15
N SER A 240 -12.50 -2.32 2.38
CA SER A 240 -11.64 -2.77 3.47
C SER A 240 -10.23 -2.18 3.39
N ASP A 241 -9.51 -2.17 4.51
CA ASP A 241 -8.11 -1.71 4.56
C ASP A 241 -7.95 -0.27 4.03
N ASN A 242 -8.64 0.65 4.70
CA ASN A 242 -8.64 2.07 4.42
C ASN A 242 -8.63 2.87 5.75
N LEU A 243 -8.77 4.19 5.67
CA LEU A 243 -8.80 5.10 6.82
C LEU A 243 -10.19 5.74 7.01
N LEU A 244 -11.25 5.04 6.59
CA LEU A 244 -12.62 5.55 6.67
C LEU A 244 -13.07 5.65 8.13
N THR A 245 -13.87 6.67 8.44
CA THR A 245 -14.37 7.00 9.77
C THR A 245 -15.89 7.16 9.78
N GLY A 246 -16.49 7.36 10.96
CA GLY A 246 -17.93 7.60 11.08
C GLY A 246 -18.78 6.33 10.93
N PRO A 247 -20.10 6.47 10.90
CA PRO A 247 -21.02 5.33 10.91
C PRO A 247 -21.15 4.65 9.55
N ILE A 248 -21.52 3.37 9.60
CA ILE A 248 -22.08 2.67 8.44
C ILE A 248 -23.46 3.29 8.16
N PRO A 249 -23.74 3.81 6.95
CA PRO A 249 -25.00 4.47 6.65
C PRO A 249 -26.17 3.46 6.65
N GLN A 250 -27.31 3.86 7.20
CA GLN A 250 -28.51 3.01 7.23
C GLN A 250 -29.07 2.76 5.82
N ASP A 251 -28.91 3.75 4.93
CA ASP A 251 -29.31 3.72 3.53
C ASP A 251 -28.66 2.58 2.73
N LEU A 252 -27.58 1.97 3.22
CA LEU A 252 -26.98 0.79 2.61
C LEU A 252 -27.95 -0.40 2.54
N GLY A 253 -28.98 -0.42 3.39
CA GLY A 253 -30.06 -1.42 3.33
C GLY A 253 -30.92 -1.34 2.07
N GLU A 254 -30.92 -0.20 1.36
CA GLU A 254 -31.65 -0.03 0.09
C GLU A 254 -30.99 -0.78 -1.07
N CYS A 255 -29.73 -1.19 -0.91
CA CYS A 255 -28.99 -2.01 -1.88
C CYS A 255 -29.34 -3.50 -1.72
N SER A 256 -30.61 -3.84 -1.93
CA SER A 256 -31.19 -5.18 -1.66
C SER A 256 -30.51 -6.36 -2.39
N GLY A 257 -29.76 -6.10 -3.47
CA GLY A 257 -29.00 -7.08 -4.22
C GLY A 257 -27.60 -7.39 -3.67
N LEU A 258 -27.15 -6.71 -2.60
CA LEU A 258 -25.83 -6.92 -2.03
C LEU A 258 -25.64 -8.36 -1.57
N TYR A 259 -24.65 -9.04 -2.15
CA TYR A 259 -24.20 -10.36 -1.74
C TYR A 259 -22.83 -10.35 -1.05
N ASP A 260 -22.02 -9.31 -1.22
CA ASP A 260 -20.65 -9.27 -0.70
C ASP A 260 -20.31 -7.89 -0.15
N LEU A 261 -20.08 -7.83 1.16
CA LEU A 261 -19.81 -6.61 1.89
C LEU A 261 -18.56 -6.76 2.76
N ASP A 262 -17.49 -6.03 2.43
CA ASP A 262 -16.24 -6.02 3.22
C ASP A 262 -15.81 -4.59 3.58
N PHE A 263 -16.04 -4.22 4.83
CA PHE A 263 -15.68 -2.93 5.42
C PHE A 263 -14.57 -3.08 6.47
N SER A 264 -13.93 -4.25 6.53
CA SER A 264 -12.95 -4.56 7.56
C SER A 264 -11.72 -3.63 7.52
N ARG A 265 -10.99 -3.54 8.63
CA ARG A 265 -9.73 -2.77 8.72
C ARG A 265 -9.94 -1.30 8.31
N ASN A 266 -10.86 -0.64 9.00
CA ASN A 266 -11.09 0.79 8.89
C ASN A 266 -11.20 1.39 10.30
N ASN A 267 -11.57 2.67 10.40
CA ASN A 267 -11.84 3.34 11.66
C ASN A 267 -13.33 3.72 11.79
N LEU A 268 -14.22 2.87 11.25
CA LEU A 268 -15.68 3.06 11.30
C LEU A 268 -16.16 2.94 12.74
N SER A 269 -17.16 3.74 13.12
CA SER A 269 -17.64 3.85 14.50
C SER A 269 -19.17 3.86 14.59
N GLY A 270 -19.71 3.74 15.81
CA GLY A 270 -21.15 3.70 16.03
C GLY A 270 -21.75 2.31 15.83
N THR A 271 -23.07 2.25 15.68
CA THR A 271 -23.83 0.99 15.65
C THR A 271 -23.91 0.40 14.26
N ILE A 272 -23.91 -0.94 14.17
CA ILE A 272 -24.24 -1.65 12.93
C ILE A 272 -25.73 -1.40 12.60
N PRO A 273 -26.07 -0.84 11.41
CA PRO A 273 -27.45 -0.56 11.05
C PRO A 273 -28.33 -1.81 11.05
N ILE A 274 -29.52 -1.70 11.65
CA ILE A 274 -30.51 -2.79 11.62
C ILE A 274 -30.98 -3.12 10.20
N THR A 275 -30.86 -2.16 9.28
CA THR A 275 -31.18 -2.33 7.86
C THR A 275 -30.27 -3.36 7.17
N LEU A 276 -29.07 -3.65 7.70
CA LEU A 276 -28.26 -4.76 7.16
C LEU A 276 -28.92 -6.13 7.34
N ALA A 277 -29.82 -6.29 8.31
CA ALA A 277 -30.61 -7.51 8.47
C ALA A 277 -31.60 -7.74 7.31
N GLN A 278 -31.88 -6.71 6.50
CA GLN A 278 -32.78 -6.75 5.35
C GLN A 278 -32.05 -7.15 4.05
N LEU A 279 -30.72 -7.26 4.07
CA LEU A 279 -29.93 -7.71 2.92
C LEU A 279 -29.99 -9.23 2.79
N TYR A 280 -31.11 -9.75 2.28
CA TYR A 280 -31.36 -11.18 2.22
C TYR A 280 -30.45 -11.94 1.25
N GLN A 281 -29.84 -11.24 0.28
CA GLN A 281 -28.91 -11.83 -0.69
C GLN A 281 -27.47 -11.91 -0.19
N LEU A 282 -27.19 -11.40 1.02
CA LEU A 282 -25.84 -11.38 1.57
C LEU A 282 -25.29 -12.81 1.66
N GLN A 283 -24.08 -13.00 1.15
CA GLN A 283 -23.30 -14.24 1.16
C GLN A 283 -21.99 -14.07 1.94
N TYR A 284 -21.51 -12.83 2.11
CA TYR A 284 -20.32 -12.52 2.88
C TYR A 284 -20.44 -11.15 3.54
N LEU A 285 -20.13 -11.09 4.83
CA LEU A 285 -20.12 -9.86 5.64
C LEU A 285 -18.87 -9.80 6.50
N ASN A 286 -18.03 -8.80 6.28
CA ASN A 286 -16.86 -8.57 7.12
C ASN A 286 -16.81 -7.12 7.60
N LEU A 287 -16.98 -6.93 8.91
CA LEU A 287 -16.90 -5.64 9.60
C LEU A 287 -15.78 -5.63 10.67
N SER A 288 -14.89 -6.62 10.65
CA SER A 288 -13.83 -6.78 11.64
C SER A 288 -12.81 -5.64 11.62
N TYR A 289 -12.06 -5.44 12.71
CA TYR A 289 -11.03 -4.42 12.83
C TYR A 289 -11.56 -3.01 12.55
N ASN A 290 -12.54 -2.59 13.35
CA ASN A 290 -13.15 -1.25 13.32
C ASN A 290 -13.38 -0.77 14.77
N SER A 291 -14.07 0.36 14.93
CA SER A 291 -14.51 0.92 16.22
C SER A 291 -16.03 0.82 16.40
N LEU A 292 -16.68 -0.21 15.85
CA LEU A 292 -18.13 -0.41 15.95
C LEU A 292 -18.53 -0.88 17.36
N SER A 293 -19.77 -0.58 17.75
CA SER A 293 -20.30 -0.94 19.07
C SER A 293 -21.82 -1.15 19.05
N GLY A 294 -22.37 -1.65 20.15
CA GLY A 294 -23.80 -1.85 20.33
C GLY A 294 -24.31 -3.19 19.80
N ARG A 295 -25.64 -3.29 19.69
CA ARG A 295 -26.31 -4.55 19.35
C ARG A 295 -26.19 -4.86 17.86
N PHE A 296 -25.64 -6.02 17.53
CA PHE A 296 -25.79 -6.61 16.21
C PHE A 296 -27.15 -7.34 16.13
N ALA A 297 -28.03 -6.88 15.23
CA ALA A 297 -29.37 -7.44 15.05
C ALA A 297 -29.38 -8.81 14.34
N GLY A 298 -28.22 -9.27 13.85
CA GLY A 298 -28.11 -10.49 13.04
C GLY A 298 -28.43 -10.27 11.57
N THR A 299 -28.16 -11.29 10.76
CA THR A 299 -28.51 -11.35 9.33
C THR A 299 -29.02 -12.75 8.99
N SER A 300 -29.43 -12.99 7.74
CA SER A 300 -29.74 -14.33 7.25
C SER A 300 -28.51 -15.26 7.17
N LEU A 301 -27.30 -14.71 7.24
CA LEU A 301 -26.05 -15.46 7.07
C LEU A 301 -25.76 -16.43 8.22
N PRO A 302 -25.11 -17.58 7.93
CA PRO A 302 -24.43 -18.38 8.94
C PRO A 302 -23.22 -17.63 9.50
N SER A 303 -22.85 -17.93 10.75
CA SER A 303 -21.78 -17.22 11.44
C SER A 303 -20.40 -17.34 10.79
N ALA A 304 -20.12 -18.42 10.06
CA ALA A 304 -18.87 -18.59 9.33
C ALA A 304 -18.65 -17.55 8.20
N LEU A 305 -19.72 -16.88 7.75
CA LEU A 305 -19.69 -15.86 6.68
C LEU A 305 -19.83 -14.45 7.23
N VAL A 306 -19.81 -14.28 8.57
CA VAL A 306 -19.93 -13.01 9.27
C VAL A 306 -18.72 -12.84 10.19
N SER A 307 -17.88 -11.83 9.93
CA SER A 307 -16.76 -11.48 10.80
C SER A 307 -16.98 -10.11 11.44
N LEU A 308 -16.95 -10.07 12.77
CA LEU A 308 -17.17 -8.88 13.61
C LEU A 308 -16.01 -8.63 14.59
N ASP A 309 -14.93 -9.40 14.48
CA ASP A 309 -13.84 -9.42 15.45
C ASP A 309 -13.13 -8.07 15.56
N HIS A 310 -12.49 -7.80 16.70
CA HIS A 310 -11.71 -6.57 16.92
C HIS A 310 -12.54 -5.28 16.71
N ASN A 311 -13.75 -5.28 17.26
CA ASN A 311 -14.57 -4.09 17.49
C ASN A 311 -14.70 -3.84 19.00
N ILE A 312 -15.11 -2.64 19.40
CA ILE A 312 -15.02 -2.18 20.80
C ILE A 312 -15.97 -2.98 21.71
N ASP A 313 -17.28 -2.88 21.47
CA ASP A 313 -18.32 -3.42 22.36
C ASP A 313 -19.52 -3.90 21.52
N ILE A 314 -19.32 -4.88 20.64
CA ILE A 314 -20.43 -5.51 19.91
C ILE A 314 -21.03 -6.62 20.78
N CYS A 315 -22.36 -6.55 20.99
CA CYS A 315 -23.13 -7.58 21.68
C CYS A 315 -24.26 -8.09 20.76
N GLY A 316 -24.77 -9.30 20.99
CA GLY A 316 -25.79 -9.87 20.12
C GLY A 316 -26.07 -11.34 20.37
N ASP A 317 -26.50 -12.01 19.31
CA ASP A 317 -26.83 -13.43 19.33
C ASP A 317 -25.56 -14.30 19.42
N GLU A 318 -25.55 -15.24 20.36
CA GLU A 318 -24.45 -16.18 20.62
C GLU A 318 -24.08 -17.01 19.38
N ARG A 319 -25.00 -17.18 18.41
CA ARG A 319 -24.70 -17.88 17.15
C ARG A 319 -23.54 -17.26 16.38
N TYR A 320 -23.30 -15.95 16.56
CA TYR A 320 -22.20 -15.20 15.95
C TYR A 320 -20.96 -15.09 16.86
N GLY A 321 -20.92 -15.82 17.97
CA GLY A 321 -19.85 -15.73 18.96
C GLY A 321 -19.89 -14.45 19.81
N LEU A 322 -21.01 -13.74 19.81
CA LEU A 322 -21.19 -12.49 20.55
C LEU A 322 -21.75 -12.75 21.96
N THR A 323 -21.42 -11.88 22.90
CA THR A 323 -22.05 -11.87 24.22
C THR A 323 -23.46 -11.27 24.12
N PRO A 324 -24.47 -11.83 24.83
CA PRO A 324 -25.80 -11.22 24.90
C PRO A 324 -25.73 -9.78 25.44
N CYS A 325 -26.49 -8.87 24.83
CA CYS A 325 -26.58 -7.49 25.32
C CYS A 325 -27.29 -7.45 26.68
N GLU A 326 -26.70 -6.80 27.68
CA GLU A 326 -27.39 -6.55 28.94
C GLU A 326 -28.63 -5.70 28.70
N ALA A 327 -29.78 -6.15 29.21
CA ALA A 327 -31.01 -5.37 29.17
C ALA A 327 -30.82 -4.15 30.08
N SER A 328 -30.72 -2.96 29.49
CA SER A 328 -30.80 -1.73 30.27
C SER A 328 -32.20 -1.61 30.86
N GLU A 329 -32.34 -1.93 32.15
CA GLU A 329 -33.54 -1.58 32.93
C GLU A 329 -33.69 -0.05 32.94
N ILE A 330 -34.73 0.43 32.27
CA ILE A 330 -35.27 1.77 32.46
C ILE A 330 -36.22 1.68 33.67
N ASP A 331 -35.88 2.28 34.81
CA ASP A 331 -36.87 3.10 35.52
C ASP A 331 -36.23 4.09 36.51
N GLY A 332 -36.93 5.21 36.70
CA GLY A 332 -36.49 6.36 37.45
C GLY A 332 -36.25 6.09 38.92
N ASN A 333 -35.19 6.71 39.46
CA ASN A 333 -35.26 7.16 40.84
C ASN A 333 -34.48 8.45 41.05
N SER A 334 -35.22 9.49 41.41
CA SER A 334 -34.78 10.85 41.74
C SER A 334 -33.93 10.94 43.03
N GLU A 335 -33.40 9.83 43.53
CA GLU A 335 -32.37 9.80 44.59
C GLU A 335 -30.94 9.66 44.02
N GLY A 336 -30.80 9.15 42.79
CA GLY A 336 -29.49 8.90 42.15
C GLY A 336 -28.72 10.17 41.74
N LYS A 337 -29.39 11.33 41.60
CA LYS A 337 -28.70 12.60 41.25
C LYS A 337 -27.89 13.17 42.43
N ARG A 338 -28.33 12.93 43.68
CA ARG A 338 -27.63 13.37 44.89
C ARG A 338 -26.45 12.44 45.20
N TYR A 339 -26.63 11.14 44.97
CA TYR A 339 -25.56 10.15 45.03
C TYR A 339 -24.49 10.39 43.94
N LYS A 340 -24.87 10.61 42.67
CA LYS A 340 -23.91 10.89 41.59
C LYS A 340 -23.14 12.21 41.79
N LYS A 341 -23.74 13.25 42.39
CA LYS A 341 -23.02 14.47 42.77
C LYS A 341 -22.04 14.24 43.93
N ARG A 342 -22.45 13.50 44.97
CA ARG A 342 -21.58 13.13 46.09
C ARG A 342 -20.47 12.17 45.66
N LEU A 343 -20.75 11.26 44.74
CA LEU A 343 -19.78 10.35 44.14
C LEU A 343 -18.80 11.08 43.23
N ARG A 344 -19.25 12.04 42.40
CA ARG A 344 -18.33 12.89 41.63
C ARG A 344 -17.45 13.75 42.52
N LEU A 345 -17.99 14.32 43.60
CA LEU A 345 -17.19 15.09 44.56
C LEU A 345 -16.22 14.18 45.33
N ALA A 346 -16.64 12.99 45.73
CA ALA A 346 -15.78 12.00 46.38
C ALA A 346 -14.71 11.46 45.42
N LEU A 347 -15.02 11.25 44.14
CA LEU A 347 -14.07 10.84 43.10
C LEU A 347 -13.10 11.95 42.74
N LEU A 348 -13.54 13.22 42.73
CA LEU A 348 -12.64 14.38 42.53
C LEU A 348 -11.73 14.61 43.74
N LEU A 349 -12.23 14.41 44.96
CA LEU A 349 -11.42 14.46 46.17
C LEU A 349 -10.48 13.25 46.26
N ALA A 350 -10.93 12.06 45.85
CA ALA A 350 -10.09 10.86 45.78
C ALA A 350 -9.05 10.95 44.66
N PHE A 351 -9.39 11.55 43.52
CA PHE A 351 -8.45 11.82 42.43
C PHE A 351 -7.47 12.92 42.82
N GLY A 352 -7.92 13.96 43.52
CA GLY A 352 -7.05 14.97 44.10
C GLY A 352 -6.10 14.38 45.12
N LEU A 353 -6.59 13.53 46.02
CA LEU A 353 -5.78 12.81 47.00
C LEU A 353 -4.84 11.81 46.32
N PHE A 354 -5.29 11.12 45.26
CA PHE A 354 -4.49 10.20 44.45
C PHE A 354 -3.41 10.94 43.68
N CYS A 355 -3.68 12.09 43.08
CA CYS A 355 -2.69 12.95 42.45
C CYS A 355 -1.71 13.52 43.49
N PHE A 356 -2.19 13.89 44.68
CA PHE A 356 -1.31 14.34 45.77
C PHE A 356 -0.43 13.20 46.30
N ILE A 357 -0.98 12.00 46.40
CA ILE A 357 -0.25 10.77 46.75
C ILE A 357 0.69 10.37 45.62
N CYS A 358 0.34 10.53 44.34
CA CYS A 358 1.21 10.27 43.20
C CYS A 358 2.28 11.34 43.01
N LEU A 359 2.05 12.59 43.43
CA LEU A 359 3.05 13.65 43.47
C LEU A 359 3.94 13.51 44.70
N ALA A 360 3.40 13.09 45.84
CA ALA A 360 4.16 12.75 47.04
C ALA A 360 4.99 11.47 46.82
N ILE A 361 4.41 10.42 46.23
CA ILE A 361 5.10 9.21 45.80
C ILE A 361 6.02 9.53 44.63
N GLY A 362 5.68 10.44 43.72
CA GLY A 362 6.54 10.85 42.60
C GLY A 362 7.74 11.65 43.08
N SER A 363 7.58 12.52 44.07
CA SER A 363 8.66 13.28 44.70
C SER A 363 9.47 12.44 45.69
N LEU A 364 8.85 11.53 46.47
CA LEU A 364 9.56 10.52 47.24
C LEU A 364 10.23 9.49 46.34
N ALA A 365 9.63 9.14 45.20
CA ALA A 365 10.18 8.20 44.22
C ALA A 365 11.27 8.87 43.44
N LEU A 366 11.25 10.18 43.15
CA LEU A 366 12.36 10.95 42.57
C LEU A 366 13.49 11.18 43.58
N PHE A 367 13.16 11.41 44.87
CA PHE A 367 14.15 11.53 45.95
C PHE A 367 14.76 10.16 46.31
N CYS A 368 13.95 9.11 46.32
CA CYS A 368 14.39 7.72 46.45
C CYS A 368 15.02 7.23 45.15
N TRP A 369 14.64 7.69 43.96
CA TRP A 369 15.32 7.36 42.70
C TRP A 369 16.70 7.99 42.76
N ARG A 370 16.83 9.27 43.12
CA ARG A 370 18.13 9.92 43.28
C ARG A 370 19.00 9.24 44.35
N LYS A 371 18.42 8.72 45.45
CA LYS A 371 19.16 7.93 46.46
C LYS A 371 19.38 6.44 46.09
N LYS A 372 18.53 5.85 45.25
CA LYS A 372 18.55 4.42 44.87
C LYS A 372 19.29 4.20 43.54
N PHE A 373 19.37 5.19 42.65
CA PHE A 373 20.29 5.24 41.51
C PHE A 373 21.75 5.37 42.01
N ALA A 374 21.99 6.12 43.10
CA ALA A 374 23.29 6.16 43.75
C ALA A 374 23.66 4.87 44.52
N LYS A 375 22.70 3.95 44.76
CA LYS A 375 22.91 2.71 45.54
C LYS A 375 22.69 1.42 44.74
N CYS A 376 22.16 1.49 43.52
CA CYS A 376 22.03 0.38 42.57
C CYS A 376 23.28 0.17 41.69
N LEU A 377 24.47 0.54 42.16
CA LEU A 377 25.74 0.06 41.60
C LEU A 377 26.40 -1.04 42.43
N SER A 378 25.74 -1.54 43.49
CA SER A 378 26.26 -2.66 44.26
C SER A 378 25.24 -3.80 44.37
N LYS A 379 25.61 -4.91 43.73
CA LYS A 379 25.04 -6.27 43.79
C LYS A 379 23.97 -6.66 42.77
N SER A 380 24.41 -7.67 41.99
CA SER A 380 23.64 -8.79 41.42
C SER A 380 22.84 -8.44 40.15
N LYS A 381 22.95 -9.16 39.02
CA LYS A 381 23.50 -10.50 38.74
C LYS A 381 23.90 -10.55 37.25
N ALA A 382 24.85 -11.41 36.94
CA ALA A 382 25.27 -11.72 35.58
C ALA A 382 24.12 -12.26 34.73
N GLY A 383 24.07 -11.83 33.47
CA GLY A 383 23.19 -12.37 32.43
C GLY A 383 22.31 -11.30 31.80
N ASP A 384 22.89 -10.44 30.97
CA ASP A 384 22.31 -10.01 29.68
C ASP A 384 23.44 -9.39 28.85
N MET A 385 23.46 -9.74 27.56
CA MET A 385 24.63 -9.76 26.67
C MET A 385 25.16 -8.36 26.31
N PHE A 386 26.42 -8.07 26.64
CA PHE A 386 27.15 -6.89 26.17
C PHE A 386 28.34 -7.31 25.32
N SER A 387 28.43 -6.82 24.07
CA SER A 387 29.69 -6.82 23.33
C SER A 387 29.88 -5.52 22.55
N ILE A 388 30.61 -4.57 23.13
CA ILE A 388 31.26 -3.49 22.41
C ILE A 388 32.70 -3.96 22.18
N TRP A 389 33.01 -4.38 20.95
CA TRP A 389 34.20 -5.19 20.68
C TRP A 389 35.54 -4.45 20.93
N ASN A 390 35.52 -3.12 21.10
CA ASN A 390 36.72 -2.30 21.34
C ASN A 390 36.68 -1.42 22.60
N PHE A 391 35.66 -1.55 23.46
CA PHE A 391 35.57 -0.81 24.71
C PHE A 391 35.18 -1.70 25.88
N ASN A 392 35.64 -1.34 27.09
CA ASN A 392 35.14 -1.96 28.32
C ASN A 392 33.63 -1.65 28.43
N GLY A 393 32.78 -2.65 28.13
CA GLY A 393 31.35 -2.47 27.83
C GLY A 393 30.52 -1.78 28.90
N LYS A 394 30.95 -1.80 30.17
CA LYS A 394 30.29 -1.09 31.27
C LYS A 394 30.60 0.41 31.31
N ILE A 395 31.78 0.80 30.81
CA ILE A 395 32.23 2.20 30.79
C ILE A 395 31.68 2.89 29.53
N ALA A 396 31.68 2.21 28.38
CA ALA A 396 31.18 2.80 27.13
C ALA A 396 29.66 3.07 27.13
N PHE A 397 28.85 2.27 27.84
CA PHE A 397 27.42 2.56 27.99
C PHE A 397 27.17 3.87 28.74
N GLN A 398 27.86 4.06 29.87
CA GLN A 398 27.73 5.29 30.66
C GLN A 398 28.33 6.48 29.92
N ASP A 399 29.50 6.31 29.29
CA ASP A 399 30.13 7.36 28.47
C ASP A 399 29.18 7.84 27.34
N ILE A 400 28.41 6.94 26.72
CA ILE A 400 27.42 7.30 25.68
C ILE A 400 26.20 8.03 26.25
N LEU A 401 25.66 7.58 27.39
CA LEU A 401 24.54 8.27 28.04
C LEU A 401 24.95 9.67 28.49
N ASP A 402 26.14 9.81 29.04
CA ASP A 402 26.68 11.11 29.47
C ASP A 402 26.95 12.00 28.24
N ALA A 403 27.56 11.46 27.18
CA ALA A 403 27.87 12.20 25.95
C ALA A 403 26.63 12.65 25.15
N THR A 404 25.50 11.99 25.34
CA THR A 404 24.21 12.32 24.68
C THR A 404 23.21 12.98 25.63
N GLU A 405 23.60 13.26 26.87
CA GLU A 405 22.71 13.73 27.95
C GLU A 405 21.40 12.92 28.06
N ASN A 406 21.52 11.59 28.01
CA ASN A 406 20.40 10.63 27.92
C ASN A 406 19.58 10.76 26.63
N PHE A 407 20.25 10.79 25.47
CA PHE A 407 19.60 10.91 24.16
C PHE A 407 18.74 12.17 24.01
N ASP A 408 19.24 13.31 24.50
CA ASP A 408 18.61 14.60 24.32
C ASP A 408 18.51 14.96 22.83
N GLU A 409 17.40 15.59 22.44
CA GLU A 409 17.08 15.95 21.05
C GLU A 409 18.17 16.83 20.42
N LYS A 410 18.89 17.64 21.22
CA LYS A 410 19.98 18.49 20.71
C LYS A 410 21.15 17.74 20.09
N TYR A 411 21.30 16.44 20.39
CA TYR A 411 22.31 15.57 19.81
C TYR A 411 21.78 14.72 18.65
N CYS A 412 20.49 14.83 18.32
CA CYS A 412 19.88 14.06 17.23
C CYS A 412 20.33 14.59 15.87
N ILE A 413 20.99 13.74 15.09
CA ILE A 413 21.50 14.05 13.74
C ILE A 413 20.64 13.47 12.62
N GLY A 414 19.59 12.70 12.97
CA GLY A 414 18.61 12.19 12.01
C GLY A 414 17.61 11.25 12.65
N SER A 415 16.38 11.21 12.14
CA SER A 415 15.32 10.31 12.62
C SER A 415 14.61 9.67 11.44
N GLY A 416 14.22 8.41 11.56
CA GLY A 416 13.51 7.64 10.54
C GLY A 416 12.58 6.60 11.14
N GLY A 417 11.90 5.81 10.29
CA GLY A 417 10.85 4.88 10.72
C GLY A 417 11.28 3.72 11.65
N HIS A 418 12.59 3.51 11.82
CA HIS A 418 13.14 2.43 12.65
C HIS A 418 14.03 2.94 13.80
N GLY A 419 14.12 4.25 14.02
CA GLY A 419 14.95 4.80 15.11
C GLY A 419 15.48 6.21 14.86
N SER A 420 16.09 6.76 15.91
CA SER A 420 16.74 8.07 15.92
C SER A 420 18.25 7.92 16.07
N VAL A 421 19.04 8.71 15.34
CA VAL A 421 20.50 8.68 15.36
C VAL A 421 21.03 9.91 16.09
N PHE A 422 21.91 9.70 17.05
CA PHE A 422 22.52 10.73 17.89
C PHE A 422 24.02 10.80 17.67
N ARG A 423 24.59 12.01 17.70
CA ARG A 423 26.05 12.20 17.74
C ARG A 423 26.51 12.04 19.19
N ALA A 424 27.45 11.13 19.44
CA ALA A 424 28.06 10.94 20.75
C ALA A 424 29.57 11.14 20.65
N GLU A 425 30.15 11.95 21.53
CA GLU A 425 31.59 12.17 21.60
C GLU A 425 32.16 11.48 22.83
N VAL A 426 32.86 10.37 22.60
CA VAL A 426 33.36 9.49 23.66
C VAL A 426 34.87 9.42 23.56
N ARG A 427 35.57 9.91 24.60
CA ARG A 427 37.04 9.91 24.70
C ARG A 427 37.75 10.57 23.51
N GLY A 428 37.20 11.67 23.01
CA GLY A 428 37.76 12.45 21.90
C GLY A 428 37.55 11.83 20.51
N SER A 429 36.69 10.81 20.39
CA SER A 429 36.23 10.27 19.12
C SER A 429 34.71 10.44 18.98
N ALA A 430 34.26 10.80 17.78
CA ALA A 430 32.84 11.01 17.49
C ALA A 430 32.22 9.75 16.87
N PHE A 431 31.03 9.39 17.35
CA PHE A 431 30.28 8.21 16.94
C PHE A 431 28.84 8.58 16.60
N ALA A 432 28.21 7.77 15.74
CA ALA A 432 26.78 7.81 15.50
C ALA A 432 26.09 6.70 16.29
N VAL A 433 25.15 7.06 17.17
CA VAL A 433 24.42 6.12 18.04
C VAL A 433 22.97 6.05 17.59
N LYS A 434 22.56 4.94 16.99
CA LYS A 434 21.18 4.71 16.55
C LYS A 434 20.37 4.09 17.68
N LEU A 435 19.48 4.86 18.28
CA LEU A 435 18.48 4.42 19.24
C LEU A 435 17.25 3.90 18.49
N LEU A 436 16.88 2.64 18.73
CA LEU A 436 15.70 2.06 18.10
C LEU A 436 14.42 2.51 18.82
N HIS A 437 13.39 2.87 18.05
CA HIS A 437 12.08 3.19 18.62
C HIS A 437 11.46 1.92 19.20
N SER A 438 11.11 1.96 20.49
CA SER A 438 10.33 0.89 21.13
C SER A 438 8.86 1.13 20.79
N MET A 439 8.32 0.41 19.81
CA MET A 439 6.88 0.36 19.59
C MET A 439 6.25 -0.36 20.78
N GLU A 440 5.35 0.29 21.52
CA GLU A 440 4.62 -0.34 22.63
C GLU A 440 3.92 -1.62 22.11
N GLY A 441 4.40 -2.79 22.54
CA GLY A 441 3.80 -4.10 22.25
C GLY A 441 4.45 -4.95 21.14
N TYR A 442 5.38 -4.42 20.34
CA TYR A 442 6.15 -5.22 19.36
C TYR A 442 7.64 -4.93 19.54
N THR A 443 8.35 -5.77 20.31
CA THR A 443 9.81 -5.77 20.29
C THR A 443 10.28 -6.51 19.05
N ASP A 444 10.74 -5.76 18.05
CA ASP A 444 11.39 -6.30 16.85
C ASP A 444 12.81 -6.82 17.18
N GLU A 445 12.89 -7.80 18.09
CA GLU A 445 14.15 -8.43 18.49
C GLU A 445 14.83 -9.11 17.30
N ARG A 446 14.04 -9.57 16.33
CA ARG A 446 14.56 -10.19 15.11
C ARG A 446 15.27 -9.18 14.23
N ALA A 447 14.73 -7.97 14.01
CA ALA A 447 15.43 -6.96 13.23
C ALA A 447 16.72 -6.48 13.94
N PHE A 448 16.69 -6.30 15.26
CA PHE A 448 17.88 -5.90 16.02
C PHE A 448 19.00 -6.94 15.93
N HIS A 449 18.70 -8.22 16.12
CA HIS A 449 19.69 -9.28 16.01
C HIS A 449 20.13 -9.54 14.56
N SER A 450 19.24 -9.39 13.57
CA SER A 450 19.58 -9.50 12.15
C SER A 450 20.55 -8.40 11.72
N GLU A 451 20.30 -7.14 12.11
CA GLU A 451 21.18 -6.00 11.81
C GLU A 451 22.59 -6.24 12.42
N ILE A 452 22.67 -6.73 13.66
CA ILE A 452 23.96 -7.07 14.30
C ILE A 452 24.67 -8.21 13.58
N ASP A 453 23.97 -9.31 13.27
CA ASP A 453 24.56 -10.51 12.70
C ASP A 453 25.13 -10.25 11.31
N VAL A 454 24.38 -9.54 10.47
CA VAL A 454 24.81 -9.15 9.13
C VAL A 454 26.00 -8.18 9.19
N LEU A 455 25.95 -7.14 10.02
CA LEU A 455 27.04 -6.16 10.11
C LEU A 455 28.32 -6.70 10.75
N THR A 456 28.20 -7.74 11.57
CA THR A 456 29.37 -8.42 12.14
C THR A 456 30.04 -9.34 11.11
N LYS A 457 29.26 -9.93 10.21
CA LYS A 457 29.73 -10.84 9.15
C LYS A 457 30.22 -10.12 7.90
N THR A 458 29.62 -8.99 7.54
CA THR A 458 29.93 -8.26 6.31
C THR A 458 30.98 -7.18 6.56
N ARG A 459 32.19 -7.34 5.99
CA ARG A 459 33.24 -6.32 6.02
C ARG A 459 33.43 -5.74 4.63
N HIS A 460 32.85 -4.57 4.38
CA HIS A 460 32.97 -3.88 3.10
C HIS A 460 33.32 -2.41 3.27
N ARG A 461 34.13 -1.85 2.38
CA ARG A 461 34.59 -0.43 2.42
C ARG A 461 33.44 0.59 2.40
N CYS A 462 32.34 0.23 1.75
CA CYS A 462 31.13 1.06 1.62
C CYS A 462 30.10 0.80 2.72
N ILE A 463 30.34 -0.09 3.68
CA ILE A 463 29.40 -0.34 4.79
C ILE A 463 29.95 0.37 6.04
N VAL A 464 29.08 1.10 6.75
CA VAL A 464 29.47 1.82 7.96
C VAL A 464 29.88 0.81 9.03
N LYS A 465 31.05 1.02 9.63
CA LYS A 465 31.59 0.12 10.63
C LYS A 465 30.77 0.17 11.92
N LEU A 466 30.29 -0.99 12.36
CA LEU A 466 29.67 -1.18 13.67
C LEU A 466 30.78 -1.39 14.72
N TYR A 467 30.83 -0.52 15.75
CA TYR A 467 31.76 -0.62 16.87
C TYR A 467 31.21 -1.41 18.05
N GLY A 468 29.88 -1.48 18.16
CA GLY A 468 29.20 -2.25 19.20
C GLY A 468 27.71 -2.01 19.23
N TYR A 469 27.04 -2.73 20.12
CA TYR A 469 25.61 -2.60 20.36
C TYR A 469 25.30 -2.71 21.86
N CYS A 470 24.14 -2.19 22.24
CA CYS A 470 23.57 -2.34 23.57
C CYS A 470 22.19 -2.99 23.45
N SER A 471 21.98 -4.07 24.19
CA SER A 471 20.68 -4.72 24.36
C SER A 471 20.30 -4.67 25.83
N HIS A 472 19.61 -3.61 26.25
CA HIS A 472 19.14 -3.44 27.62
C HIS A 472 17.61 -3.41 27.67
N SER A 473 17.03 -3.82 28.80
CA SER A 473 15.57 -3.89 28.99
C SER A 473 14.85 -2.54 28.83
N GLN A 474 15.58 -1.43 28.93
CA GLN A 474 15.05 -0.07 28.84
C GLN A 474 15.47 0.66 27.56
N CYS A 475 16.50 0.19 26.84
CA CYS A 475 16.97 0.82 25.60
C CYS A 475 17.79 -0.16 24.76
N ARG A 476 17.63 -0.10 23.44
CA ARG A 476 18.44 -0.84 22.47
C ARG A 476 19.05 0.14 21.48
N PHE A 477 20.35 0.10 21.31
CA PHE A 477 21.04 0.99 20.39
C PHE A 477 22.28 0.36 19.75
N LEU A 478 22.65 0.89 18.58
CA LEU A 478 23.80 0.48 17.78
C LEU A 478 24.79 1.64 17.67
N VAL A 479 26.09 1.34 17.76
CA VAL A 479 27.18 2.35 17.74
C VAL A 479 27.99 2.22 16.45
N TYR A 480 27.94 3.26 15.63
CA TYR A 480 28.52 3.33 14.30
C TYR A 480 29.66 4.34 14.19
N ASP A 481 30.50 4.16 13.18
CA ASP A 481 31.36 5.22 12.66
C ASP A 481 30.52 6.44 12.25
N LEU A 482 30.93 7.64 12.66
CA LEU A 482 30.22 8.86 12.28
C LEU A 482 30.52 9.20 10.81
N MET A 483 29.48 9.46 10.03
CA MET A 483 29.62 9.99 8.67
C MET A 483 29.60 11.52 8.70
N GLU A 484 30.79 12.14 8.72
CA GLU A 484 30.98 13.60 8.86
C GLU A 484 30.26 14.44 7.78
N ARG A 485 29.98 13.88 6.59
CA ARG A 485 29.28 14.57 5.49
C ARG A 485 27.76 14.34 5.47
N GLY A 486 27.21 13.73 6.52
CA GLY A 486 25.79 13.43 6.58
C GLY A 486 25.36 12.36 5.57
N SER A 487 24.07 12.38 5.19
CA SER A 487 23.48 11.39 4.28
C SER A 487 23.52 11.85 2.82
N LEU A 488 23.50 10.91 1.87
CA LEU A 488 23.34 11.24 0.46
C LEU A 488 22.01 11.98 0.21
N ALA A 489 20.95 11.64 0.95
CA ALA A 489 19.66 12.33 0.88
C ALA A 489 19.79 13.81 1.24
N SER A 490 20.49 14.15 2.33
CA SER A 490 20.74 15.54 2.71
C SER A 490 21.56 16.29 1.66
N ILE A 491 22.57 15.65 1.05
CA ILE A 491 23.40 16.26 0.01
C ILE A 491 22.60 16.50 -1.29
N LEU A 492 21.71 15.57 -1.66
CA LEU A 492 20.86 15.71 -2.85
C LEU A 492 19.76 16.76 -2.69
N HIS A 493 19.35 17.07 -1.47
CA HIS A 493 18.38 18.13 -1.16
C HIS A 493 19.00 19.53 -1.05
N GLU A 494 20.32 19.66 -1.03
CA GLU A 494 21.03 20.94 -0.98
C GLU A 494 21.53 21.35 -2.37
N GLU A 495 20.92 22.39 -2.96
CA GLU A 495 21.08 22.73 -4.39
C GLU A 495 22.54 23.01 -4.81
N GLN A 496 23.35 23.56 -3.89
CA GLN A 496 24.78 23.82 -4.15
C GLN A 496 25.62 22.54 -4.12
N LEU A 497 25.42 21.66 -3.13
CA LEU A 497 26.13 20.39 -3.02
C LEU A 497 25.68 19.36 -4.06
N ALA A 498 24.41 19.38 -4.45
CA ALA A 498 23.86 18.50 -5.48
C ALA A 498 24.48 18.75 -6.87
N ARG A 499 25.00 19.95 -7.13
CA ARG A 499 25.73 20.31 -8.37
C ARG A 499 27.15 19.75 -8.40
N GLU A 500 27.75 19.45 -7.25
CA GLU A 500 29.07 18.81 -7.16
C GLU A 500 29.01 17.30 -7.47
N LEU A 501 27.82 16.69 -7.35
CA LEU A 501 27.46 15.33 -7.73
C LEU A 501 26.93 15.30 -9.17
N ASP A 502 27.81 15.41 -10.16
CA ASP A 502 27.45 15.25 -11.57
C ASP A 502 27.04 13.79 -11.91
N CYS A 503 26.45 13.60 -13.09
CA CYS A 503 25.93 12.30 -13.51
C CYS A 503 26.99 11.17 -13.47
N PRO A 504 28.25 11.40 -13.91
CA PRO A 504 29.33 10.42 -13.75
C PRO A 504 29.62 10.03 -12.30
N LYS A 505 29.70 10.99 -11.36
CA LYS A 505 29.89 10.69 -9.94
C LYS A 505 28.71 9.95 -9.34
N ARG A 506 27.47 10.30 -9.70
CA ARG A 506 26.26 9.58 -9.26
C ARG A 506 26.27 8.12 -9.74
N PHE A 507 26.68 7.87 -10.98
CA PHE A 507 26.80 6.52 -11.52
C PHE A 507 27.89 5.71 -10.80
N ALA A 508 29.05 6.32 -10.52
CA ALA A 508 30.12 5.70 -9.75
C ALA A 508 29.64 5.32 -8.33
N ILE A 509 28.92 6.22 -7.65
CA ILE A 509 28.33 5.96 -6.33
C ILE A 509 27.36 4.78 -6.38
N VAL A 510 26.44 4.75 -7.36
CA VAL A 510 25.49 3.63 -7.51
C VAL A 510 26.22 2.32 -7.78
N SER A 511 27.24 2.33 -8.65
CA SER A 511 28.02 1.15 -9.00
C SER A 511 28.82 0.60 -7.80
N ASP A 512 29.42 1.48 -6.99
CA ASP A 512 30.20 1.10 -5.80
C ASP A 512 29.34 0.61 -4.63
N VAL A 513 28.05 0.96 -4.65
CA VAL A 513 27.05 0.60 -3.63
C VAL A 513 26.28 -0.67 -4.02
N MET A 514 26.10 -0.96 -5.31
CA MET A 514 25.32 -2.10 -5.81
C MET A 514 25.90 -3.46 -5.40
N SER A 515 27.20 -3.69 -5.57
CA SER A 515 27.84 -4.97 -5.20
C SER A 515 27.68 -5.32 -3.70
N PRO A 516 27.97 -4.42 -2.74
CA PRO A 516 27.76 -4.72 -1.32
C PRO A 516 26.28 -4.78 -0.91
N ILE A 517 25.37 -4.06 -1.57
CA ILE A 517 23.93 -4.16 -1.28
C ILE A 517 23.38 -5.53 -1.70
N LEU A 518 23.82 -6.06 -2.85
CA LEU A 518 23.42 -7.40 -3.32
C LEU A 518 23.87 -8.48 -2.33
N GLU A 519 25.14 -8.45 -1.90
CA GLU A 519 25.68 -9.37 -0.89
C GLU A 519 25.00 -9.23 0.48
N TRP A 520 24.54 -8.03 0.82
CA TRP A 520 23.85 -7.73 2.08
C TRP A 520 22.36 -8.14 2.08
N LEU A 521 21.66 -8.00 0.94
CA LEU A 521 20.28 -8.48 0.75
C LEU A 521 20.20 -10.01 0.71
N GLU A 522 21.17 -10.67 0.08
CA GLU A 522 21.26 -12.15 0.04
C GLU A 522 21.44 -12.77 1.43
N ASN A 523 22.03 -12.04 2.38
CA ASN A 523 22.25 -12.48 3.76
C ASN A 523 21.15 -12.04 4.75
N GLY A 524 20.00 -11.54 4.27
CA GLY A 524 18.83 -11.24 5.10
C GLY A 524 18.87 -9.91 5.88
N GLY A 525 19.68 -8.94 5.42
CA GLY A 525 19.76 -7.62 6.04
C GLY A 525 18.48 -6.77 5.92
N ILE A 526 18.20 -5.94 6.93
CA ILE A 526 17.14 -4.92 6.94
C ILE A 526 17.77 -3.51 6.95
N PHE A 527 17.32 -2.62 6.05
CA PHE A 527 18.08 -1.48 5.49
C PHE A 527 19.07 -0.82 6.48
N THR A 528 20.37 -0.98 6.24
CA THR A 528 21.44 -0.28 6.98
C THR A 528 22.10 0.81 6.13
N GLN A 529 22.65 1.83 6.78
CA GLN A 529 23.32 2.97 6.14
C GLN A 529 24.57 2.55 5.37
N VAL A 530 24.60 2.87 4.08
CA VAL A 530 25.75 2.65 3.19
C VAL A 530 26.58 3.94 3.13
N ARG A 531 27.89 3.81 3.34
CA ARG A 531 28.86 4.89 3.20
C ARG A 531 29.09 5.17 1.72
N VAL A 532 28.84 6.41 1.29
CA VAL A 532 29.26 6.90 -0.02
C VAL A 532 30.72 7.33 0.11
N LEU A 533 31.64 6.56 -0.46
CA LEU A 533 33.05 6.93 -0.53
C LEU A 533 33.26 7.92 -1.69
N SER A 534 34.06 8.96 -1.45
CA SER A 534 34.40 10.02 -2.40
C SER A 534 35.30 9.55 -3.54
#